data_AF-A0A960D001-F1
#
_entry.id   AF-A0A960D001-F1
#
_cell.length_a   1.000
_cell.length_b   1.000
_cell.length_c   1.000
_cell.angle_alpha   90.00
_cell.angle_beta   90.00
_cell.angle_gamma   90.00
#
_symmetry.space_group_name_H-M   'P 1'
#
loop_
_entity.id
_entity.type
_entity.pdbx_description
1 polymer ?
#
loop_
_entity_poly.entity_id
_entity_poly.type
_entity_poly.pdbx_seq_one_letter_code
_entity_poly.pdbx_strand_id
1 'polypeptide(L)'
;VIVLLGAVLWGLLLHRHRQPTPDAEYLSALKNAGVEGQFTSDANALAHGRQVCRQLDEGGPQQGPAADKIAVDVFCREFSKGFHILETVTVSGTFVLTDAAGFGAIAADDASCSGANGYSDIGPHTQVTVTNGKREILATTALGQGHGDSATCTFTFGFPITEGQDRYVVSVGHRGEFSYTFAQLQNNGVAIQLGH
;
A
#
# COMPACT_ATOMS: atom_id res chain seq x y z
N VAL A 1 -39.16 38.58 34.70
CA VAL A 1 -38.95 38.47 33.23
C VAL A 1 -37.57 38.98 32.76
N ILE A 2 -36.90 39.90 33.48
CA ILE A 2 -35.57 40.41 33.10
C ILE A 2 -34.42 39.38 33.29
N VAL A 3 -34.55 38.46 34.26
CA VAL A 3 -33.49 37.48 34.59
C VAL A 3 -33.28 36.42 33.50
N LEU A 4 -34.35 36.05 32.78
CA LEU A 4 -34.28 35.03 31.72
C LEU A 4 -33.55 35.53 30.46
N LEU A 5 -33.63 36.84 30.15
CA LEU A 5 -32.91 37.43 29.02
C LEU A 5 -31.40 37.50 29.26
N GLY A 6 -30.97 37.71 30.51
CA GLY A 6 -29.55 37.71 30.89
C GLY A 6 -28.88 36.36 30.70
N ALA A 7 -29.56 35.25 31.05
CA ALA A 7 -29.02 33.90 30.90
C ALA A 7 -28.90 33.45 29.43
N VAL A 8 -29.86 33.86 28.58
CA VAL A 8 -29.83 33.56 27.14
C VAL A 8 -28.69 34.31 26.43
N LEU A 9 -28.48 35.58 26.77
CA LEU A 9 -27.36 36.37 26.23
C LEU A 9 -25.99 35.86 26.70
N TRP A 10 -25.87 35.40 27.96
CA TRP A 10 -24.62 34.81 28.47
C TRP A 10 -24.31 33.44 27.86
N GLY A 11 -25.35 32.61 27.65
CA GLY A 11 -25.23 31.31 26.97
C GLY A 11 -24.80 31.45 25.50
N LEU A 12 -25.32 32.47 24.80
CA LEU A 12 -24.95 32.76 23.41
C LEU A 12 -23.54 33.37 23.27
N LEU A 13 -23.06 34.12 24.26
CA LEU A 13 -21.69 34.65 24.28
C LEU A 13 -20.63 33.60 24.64
N LEU A 14 -20.99 32.57 25.42
CA LEU A 14 -20.13 31.41 25.71
C LEU A 14 -20.10 30.39 24.56
N HIS A 15 -21.11 30.40 23.69
CA HIS A 15 -21.16 29.61 22.45
C HIS A 15 -20.42 30.26 21.28
N ARG A 16 -19.61 31.31 21.53
CA ARG A 16 -18.73 31.91 20.52
C ARG A 16 -17.76 30.84 20.05
N HIS A 17 -18.14 30.18 18.95
CA HIS A 17 -17.45 29.09 18.29
C HIS A 17 -15.95 29.37 18.25
N ARG A 18 -15.20 28.73 19.15
CA ARG A 18 -13.76 28.59 18.99
C ARG A 18 -13.59 27.74 17.73
N GLN A 19 -13.33 28.39 16.60
CA GLN A 19 -12.90 27.69 15.41
C GLN A 19 -11.70 26.82 15.83
N PRO A 20 -11.74 25.51 15.56
CA PRO A 20 -10.60 24.65 15.89
C PRO A 20 -9.35 25.24 15.22
N THR A 21 -8.22 25.18 15.92
CA THR A 21 -6.94 25.53 15.29
C THR A 21 -6.70 24.59 14.11
N PRO A 22 -5.97 25.02 13.06
CA PRO A 22 -5.64 24.13 11.94
C PRO A 22 -5.04 22.79 12.42
N ASP A 23 -4.22 22.83 13.47
CA ASP A 23 -3.64 21.64 14.08
C ASP A 23 -4.70 20.69 14.65
N ALA A 24 -5.71 21.22 15.36
CA ALA A 24 -6.81 20.42 15.90
C ALA A 24 -7.76 19.92 14.79
N GLU A 25 -7.98 20.73 13.75
CA GLU A 25 -8.73 20.35 12.54
C GLU A 25 -8.05 19.18 11.84
N TYR A 26 -6.75 19.26 11.61
CA TYR A 26 -5.93 18.23 10.99
C TYR A 26 -5.96 16.91 11.76
N LEU A 27 -5.67 16.92 13.07
CA LEU A 27 -5.68 15.71 13.88
C LEU A 27 -7.07 15.06 13.96
N SER A 28 -8.13 15.88 14.04
CA SER A 28 -9.50 15.40 13.96
C SER A 28 -9.81 14.75 12.61
N ALA A 29 -9.37 15.36 11.51
CA ALA A 29 -9.58 14.84 10.17
C ALA A 29 -8.85 13.51 9.94
N LEU A 30 -7.60 13.37 10.42
CA LEU A 30 -6.87 12.10 10.38
C LEU A 30 -7.64 10.97 11.08
N LYS A 31 -8.14 11.25 12.28
CA LYS A 31 -8.94 10.30 13.06
C LYS A 31 -10.24 9.92 12.37
N ASN A 32 -10.95 10.89 11.80
CA ASN A 32 -12.20 10.64 11.08
C ASN A 32 -11.98 9.81 9.81
N ALA A 33 -10.80 9.95 9.19
CA ALA A 33 -10.41 9.16 8.03
C ALA A 33 -9.79 7.79 8.40
N GLY A 34 -9.55 7.50 9.68
CA GLY A 34 -8.97 6.24 10.15
C GLY A 34 -7.50 6.05 9.77
N VAL A 35 -6.78 7.14 9.51
CA VAL A 35 -5.36 7.11 9.09
C VAL A 35 -4.41 7.63 10.17
N GLU A 36 -4.92 7.93 11.37
CA GLU A 36 -4.13 8.38 12.52
C GLU A 36 -3.07 7.35 12.94
N GLY A 37 -3.36 6.05 12.75
CA GLY A 37 -2.45 4.96 13.07
C GLY A 37 -1.16 4.92 12.24
N GLN A 38 -1.05 5.74 11.19
CA GLN A 38 0.17 5.90 10.39
C GLN A 38 1.26 6.68 11.15
N PHE A 39 0.90 7.39 12.21
CA PHE A 39 1.82 8.22 12.99
C PHE A 39 1.98 7.70 14.41
N THR A 40 3.19 7.78 14.94
CA THR A 40 3.48 7.32 16.31
C THR A 40 2.99 8.29 17.40
N SER A 41 2.67 9.54 17.02
CA SER A 41 2.16 10.58 17.92
C SER A 41 1.53 11.74 17.13
N ASP A 42 0.69 12.53 17.79
CA ASP A 42 0.11 13.77 17.23
C ASP A 42 1.20 14.76 16.77
N ALA A 43 2.30 14.86 17.52
CA ALA A 43 3.42 15.73 17.17
C ALA A 43 4.07 15.31 15.85
N ASN A 44 4.23 13.99 15.62
CA ASN A 44 4.76 13.46 14.39
C ASN A 44 3.79 13.64 13.22
N ALA A 45 2.48 13.47 13.45
CA ALA A 45 1.46 13.77 12.45
C ALA A 45 1.50 15.24 12.02
N LEU A 46 1.54 16.18 12.99
CA LEU A 46 1.61 17.62 12.70
C LEU A 46 2.90 18.00 11.98
N ALA A 47 4.04 17.44 12.40
CA ALA A 47 5.32 17.68 11.73
C ALA A 47 5.30 17.18 10.28
N HIS A 48 4.76 15.98 10.06
CA HIS A 48 4.57 15.41 8.72
C HIS A 48 3.64 16.28 7.87
N GLY A 49 2.46 16.65 8.36
CA GLY A 49 1.50 17.46 7.62
C GLY A 49 2.07 18.83 7.20
N ARG A 50 2.86 19.48 8.06
CA ARG A 50 3.56 20.73 7.70
C ARG A 50 4.69 20.48 6.69
N GLN A 51 5.39 19.36 6.80
CA GLN A 51 6.43 18.98 5.87
C GLN A 51 5.87 18.75 4.45
N VAL A 52 4.69 18.14 4.32
CA VAL A 52 4.00 17.97 3.02
C VAL A 52 3.83 19.32 2.32
N CYS A 53 3.28 20.33 3.01
CA CYS A 53 3.09 21.65 2.40
C CYS A 53 4.41 22.31 1.99
N ARG A 54 5.46 22.22 2.81
CA ARG A 54 6.79 22.72 2.45
C ARG A 54 7.33 22.03 1.19
N GLN A 55 7.15 20.71 1.05
CA GLN A 55 7.58 19.99 -0.14
C GLN A 55 6.83 20.46 -1.40
N LEU A 56 5.54 20.77 -1.28
CA LEU A 56 4.75 21.30 -2.40
C LEU A 56 5.17 22.72 -2.79
N ASP A 57 5.47 23.58 -1.82
CA ASP A 57 6.02 24.92 -2.06
C ASP A 57 7.38 24.88 -2.79
N GLU A 58 8.18 23.85 -2.54
CA GLU A 58 9.47 23.61 -3.19
C GLU A 58 9.34 22.97 -4.59
N GLY A 59 8.12 22.78 -5.10
CA GLY A 59 7.85 22.20 -6.41
C GLY A 59 7.85 20.67 -6.44
N GLY A 60 7.65 20.02 -5.28
CA GLY A 60 7.43 18.59 -5.17
C GLY A 60 6.16 18.12 -5.90
N PRO A 61 6.03 16.80 -6.11
CA PRO A 61 4.88 16.24 -6.81
C PRO A 61 3.59 16.46 -6.00
N GLN A 62 2.52 16.91 -6.66
CA GLN A 62 1.19 17.11 -6.06
C GLN A 62 0.43 15.78 -5.92
N GLN A 63 1.04 14.81 -5.26
CA GLN A 63 0.43 13.51 -5.01
C GLN A 63 0.95 12.90 -3.70
N GLY A 64 0.16 12.03 -3.09
CA GLY A 64 0.55 11.33 -1.87
C GLY A 64 -0.56 10.47 -1.28
N PRO A 65 -0.31 9.76 -0.17
CA PRO A 65 -1.33 9.02 0.55
C PRO A 65 -2.47 9.93 1.05
N ALA A 66 -3.58 9.33 1.47
CA ALA A 66 -4.75 10.05 1.97
C ALA A 66 -4.43 10.99 3.16
N ALA A 67 -3.47 10.63 4.01
CA ALA A 67 -3.03 11.49 5.12
C ALA A 67 -2.41 12.81 4.63
N ASP A 68 -1.70 12.78 3.49
CA ASP A 68 -1.08 13.97 2.89
C ASP A 68 -2.15 14.87 2.29
N LYS A 69 -3.17 14.29 1.66
CA LYS A 69 -4.33 15.05 1.17
C LYS A 69 -5.03 15.82 2.29
N ILE A 70 -5.21 15.19 3.46
CA ILE A 70 -5.78 15.86 4.64
C ILE A 70 -4.87 17.01 5.10
N ALA A 71 -3.55 16.83 5.07
CA ALA A 71 -2.60 17.90 5.40
C ALA A 71 -2.72 19.07 4.42
N VAL A 72 -2.81 18.78 3.12
CA VAL A 72 -3.01 19.78 2.07
C VAL A 72 -4.32 20.55 2.24
N ASP A 73 -5.40 19.86 2.56
CA ASP A 73 -6.73 20.47 2.76
C ASP A 73 -6.78 21.39 3.98
N VAL A 74 -5.92 21.17 4.97
CA VAL A 74 -5.89 21.98 6.19
C VAL A 74 -4.83 23.07 6.15
N PHE A 75 -3.59 22.73 5.76
CA PHE A 75 -2.43 23.61 5.91
C PHE A 75 -2.02 24.38 4.64
N CYS A 76 -2.29 23.87 3.43
CA CYS A 76 -1.90 24.49 2.16
C CYS A 76 -2.96 24.28 1.07
N ARG A 77 -4.12 24.90 1.29
CA ARG A 77 -5.36 24.71 0.51
C ARG A 77 -5.21 25.04 -0.98
N GLU A 78 -4.25 25.87 -1.35
CA GLU A 78 -3.92 26.21 -2.73
C GLU A 78 -3.56 24.97 -3.58
N PHE A 79 -2.99 23.92 -2.98
CA PHE A 79 -2.68 22.68 -3.68
C PHE A 79 -3.82 21.66 -3.64
N SER A 80 -4.85 21.90 -2.82
CA SER A 80 -5.95 20.94 -2.57
C SER A 80 -6.61 20.42 -3.84
N LYS A 81 -6.91 21.32 -4.80
CA LYS A 81 -7.62 20.94 -6.02
C LYS A 81 -6.80 20.05 -6.97
N GLY A 82 -5.48 20.22 -6.97
CA GLY A 82 -4.56 19.49 -7.86
C GLY A 82 -3.97 18.23 -7.23
N PHE A 83 -4.12 18.05 -5.91
CA PHE A 83 -3.49 16.97 -5.19
C PHE A 83 -4.13 15.61 -5.49
N HIS A 84 -3.35 14.69 -6.05
CA HIS A 84 -3.76 13.33 -6.37
C HIS A 84 -3.54 12.38 -5.19
N ILE A 85 -4.59 11.68 -4.76
CA ILE A 85 -4.46 10.67 -3.71
C ILE A 85 -3.99 9.38 -4.38
N LEU A 86 -2.82 8.89 -3.97
CA LEU A 86 -2.27 7.64 -4.49
C LEU A 86 -3.15 6.46 -4.09
N GLU A 87 -3.54 5.68 -5.09
CA GLU A 87 -4.31 4.46 -4.88
C GLU A 87 -3.43 3.35 -4.31
N THR A 88 -3.95 2.56 -3.37
CA THR A 88 -3.30 1.34 -2.88
C THR A 88 -4.20 0.15 -3.16
N VAL A 89 -3.64 -0.87 -3.81
CA VAL A 89 -4.36 -2.09 -4.18
C VAL A 89 -3.60 -3.32 -3.70
N THR A 90 -4.35 -4.36 -3.33
CA THR A 90 -3.78 -5.69 -3.10
C THR A 90 -3.74 -6.45 -4.42
N VAL A 91 -2.53 -6.77 -4.87
CA VAL A 91 -2.28 -7.52 -6.10
C VAL A 91 -2.25 -9.00 -5.78
N SER A 92 -2.96 -9.79 -6.57
CA SER A 92 -2.88 -11.25 -6.54
C SER A 92 -1.93 -11.76 -7.62
N GLY A 93 -1.18 -12.80 -7.30
CA GLY A 93 -0.22 -13.42 -8.20
C GLY A 93 -0.29 -14.94 -8.22
N THR A 94 0.00 -15.52 -9.37
CA THR A 94 0.22 -16.96 -9.55
C THR A 94 1.63 -17.24 -10.04
N PHE A 95 2.24 -18.28 -9.49
CA PHE A 95 3.49 -18.84 -9.97
C PHE A 95 3.26 -20.32 -10.29
N VAL A 96 3.51 -20.72 -11.53
CA VAL A 96 3.29 -22.09 -12.01
C VAL A 96 4.62 -22.73 -12.35
N LEU A 97 4.93 -23.84 -11.70
CA LEU A 97 6.03 -24.72 -12.06
C LEU A 97 5.51 -25.89 -12.89
N THR A 98 6.12 -26.17 -14.04
CA THR A 98 5.74 -27.30 -14.91
C THR A 98 6.88 -28.30 -15.10
N ASP A 99 6.53 -29.59 -15.20
CA ASP A 99 7.44 -30.69 -15.52
C ASP A 99 6.82 -31.60 -16.59
N ALA A 100 6.52 -31.05 -17.77
CA ALA A 100 5.87 -31.80 -18.84
C ALA A 100 6.74 -32.96 -19.36
N ALA A 101 8.05 -32.87 -19.18
CA ALA A 101 9.02 -33.89 -19.59
C ALA A 101 9.26 -34.98 -18.54
N GLY A 102 8.74 -34.84 -17.32
CA GLY A 102 8.85 -35.84 -16.26
C GLY A 102 10.26 -36.02 -15.70
N PHE A 103 11.04 -34.93 -15.60
CA PHE A 103 12.38 -34.95 -15.03
C PHE A 103 12.39 -35.02 -13.50
N GLY A 104 11.22 -35.06 -12.86
CA GLY A 104 11.08 -35.02 -11.40
C GLY A 104 11.36 -33.62 -10.85
N ALA A 105 11.02 -32.57 -11.62
CA ALA A 105 11.18 -31.18 -11.19
C ALA A 105 10.14 -30.77 -10.14
N ILE A 106 9.11 -31.58 -9.91
CA ILE A 106 8.06 -31.35 -8.92
C ILE A 106 7.96 -32.57 -7.99
N ALA A 107 8.02 -32.31 -6.68
CA ALA A 107 7.62 -33.26 -5.65
C ALA A 107 6.19 -32.93 -5.22
N ALA A 108 5.29 -33.89 -5.37
CA ALA A 108 3.89 -33.75 -4.99
C ALA A 108 3.46 -34.89 -4.06
N ASP A 109 2.59 -34.55 -3.11
CA ASP A 109 1.81 -35.49 -2.30
C ASP A 109 0.31 -35.24 -2.53
N ASP A 110 -0.56 -35.91 -1.76
CA ASP A 110 -2.02 -35.81 -1.93
C ASP A 110 -2.59 -34.41 -1.60
N ALA A 111 -1.83 -33.52 -0.97
CA ALA A 111 -2.31 -32.22 -0.49
C ALA A 111 -1.54 -31.02 -1.05
N SER A 112 -0.27 -31.20 -1.42
CA SER A 112 0.65 -30.13 -1.75
C SER A 112 1.69 -30.54 -2.78
N CYS A 113 2.30 -29.54 -3.40
CA CYS A 113 3.43 -29.73 -4.28
C CYS A 113 4.50 -28.66 -4.04
N SER A 114 5.74 -29.00 -4.39
CA SER A 114 6.88 -28.10 -4.31
C SER A 114 7.89 -28.45 -5.41
N GLY A 115 8.80 -27.53 -5.69
CA GLY A 115 9.89 -27.79 -6.62
C GLY A 115 10.86 -28.82 -6.04
N ALA A 116 11.41 -29.64 -6.92
CA ALA A 116 12.38 -30.68 -6.62
C ALA A 116 13.58 -30.58 -7.58
N ASN A 117 14.67 -31.28 -7.24
CA ASN A 117 15.90 -31.27 -8.03
C ASN A 117 16.38 -29.84 -8.34
N GLY A 118 16.39 -29.47 -9.63
CA GLY A 118 16.80 -28.15 -10.09
C GLY A 118 15.90 -26.99 -9.67
N TYR A 119 14.78 -27.26 -8.99
CA TYR A 119 13.82 -26.27 -8.48
C TYR A 119 13.55 -26.41 -6.96
N SER A 120 14.44 -27.06 -6.20
CA SER A 120 14.25 -27.31 -4.76
C SER A 120 14.18 -26.05 -3.88
N ASP A 121 14.52 -24.89 -4.43
CA ASP A 121 14.34 -23.56 -3.84
C ASP A 121 12.92 -23.00 -3.98
N ILE A 122 12.04 -23.68 -4.73
CA ILE A 122 10.65 -23.28 -4.98
C ILE A 122 9.71 -24.05 -4.07
N GLY A 123 9.06 -23.34 -3.16
CA GLY A 123 8.11 -23.89 -2.21
C GLY A 123 7.34 -22.79 -1.50
N PRO A 124 6.56 -23.14 -0.46
CA PRO A 124 5.61 -22.21 0.15
C PRO A 124 6.24 -21.01 0.84
N HIS A 125 7.52 -21.11 1.20
CA HIS A 125 8.27 -20.06 1.86
C HIS A 125 9.21 -19.32 0.91
N THR A 126 9.21 -19.63 -0.39
CA THR A 126 9.99 -18.87 -1.36
C THR A 126 9.52 -17.43 -1.36
N GLN A 127 10.46 -16.54 -1.08
CA GLN A 127 10.19 -15.13 -0.93
C GLN A 127 9.80 -14.52 -2.28
N VAL A 128 8.75 -13.70 -2.26
CA VAL A 128 8.39 -12.80 -3.34
C VAL A 128 8.69 -11.38 -2.87
N THR A 129 9.48 -10.65 -3.63
CA THR A 129 9.85 -9.27 -3.31
C THR A 129 9.41 -8.35 -4.43
N VAL A 130 8.85 -7.20 -4.06
CA VAL A 130 8.43 -6.17 -5.00
C VAL A 130 9.27 -4.92 -4.74
N THR A 131 9.93 -4.43 -5.77
CA THR A 131 10.76 -3.23 -5.71
C THR A 131 10.34 -2.19 -6.73
N ASN A 132 10.73 -0.93 -6.53
CA ASN A 132 10.61 0.10 -7.57
C ASN A 132 11.85 0.14 -8.49
N GLY A 133 11.89 1.05 -9.47
CA GLY A 133 13.03 1.17 -10.37
C GLY A 133 14.35 1.60 -9.71
N LYS A 134 14.28 2.12 -8.47
CA LYS A 134 15.44 2.44 -7.63
C LYS A 134 15.89 1.28 -6.72
N ARG A 135 15.22 0.12 -6.83
CA ARG A 135 15.44 -1.08 -5.99
C ARG A 135 15.05 -0.88 -4.52
N GLU A 136 14.21 0.09 -4.22
CA GLU A 136 13.62 0.20 -2.88
C GLU A 136 12.56 -0.89 -2.74
N ILE A 137 12.58 -1.61 -1.61
CA ILE A 137 11.59 -2.66 -1.31
C ILE A 137 10.26 -2.00 -0.96
N LEU A 138 9.25 -2.29 -1.77
CA LEU A 138 7.88 -1.81 -1.58
C LEU A 138 7.05 -2.81 -0.77
N ALA A 139 7.22 -4.10 -1.05
CA ALA A 139 6.52 -5.18 -0.35
C ALA A 139 7.32 -6.49 -0.40
N THR A 140 7.08 -7.34 0.58
CA THR A 140 7.63 -8.71 0.65
C THR A 140 6.52 -9.66 1.08
N THR A 141 6.41 -10.80 0.40
CA THR A 141 5.47 -11.89 0.71
C THR A 141 6.13 -13.24 0.41
N ALA A 142 5.38 -14.33 0.44
CA ALA A 142 5.84 -15.66 0.04
C ALA A 142 4.84 -16.31 -0.93
N LEU A 143 5.30 -17.30 -1.69
CA LEU A 143 4.51 -18.01 -2.70
C LEU A 143 3.23 -18.68 -2.17
N GLY A 144 3.17 -18.99 -0.86
CA GLY A 144 2.02 -19.70 -0.27
C GLY A 144 2.01 -21.18 -0.64
N GLN A 145 1.02 -21.94 -0.18
CA GLN A 145 1.02 -23.39 -0.44
C GLN A 145 0.88 -23.72 -1.94
N GLY A 146 1.71 -24.66 -2.41
CA GLY A 146 1.64 -25.17 -3.76
C GLY A 146 0.55 -26.22 -3.89
N HIS A 147 -0.24 -26.14 -4.96
CA HIS A 147 -1.30 -27.10 -5.27
C HIS A 147 -1.16 -27.61 -6.70
N GLY A 148 -1.36 -28.92 -6.88
CA GLY A 148 -1.23 -29.58 -8.17
C GLY A 148 -0.70 -31.00 -8.02
N ASP A 149 0.03 -31.46 -9.04
CA ASP A 149 0.56 -32.81 -9.14
C ASP A 149 2.04 -32.77 -9.59
N SER A 150 2.60 -33.93 -9.94
CA SER A 150 3.99 -34.03 -10.40
C SER A 150 4.25 -33.41 -11.78
N ALA A 151 3.22 -33.00 -12.52
CA ALA A 151 3.34 -32.35 -13.83
C ALA A 151 3.15 -30.83 -13.74
N THR A 152 2.31 -30.34 -12.84
CA THR A 152 2.07 -28.90 -12.64
C THR A 152 1.87 -28.57 -11.16
N CYS A 153 2.62 -27.60 -10.67
CA CYS A 153 2.49 -27.08 -9.30
C CYS A 153 2.24 -25.57 -9.31
N THR A 154 1.08 -25.15 -8.79
CA THR A 154 0.65 -23.75 -8.77
C THR A 154 0.71 -23.18 -7.35
N PHE A 155 1.35 -22.02 -7.23
CA PHE A 155 1.44 -21.24 -6.00
C PHE A 155 0.66 -19.94 -6.16
N THR A 156 0.04 -19.46 -5.08
CA THR A 156 -0.75 -18.23 -5.06
C THR A 156 -0.27 -17.30 -3.96
N PHE A 157 -0.01 -16.04 -4.30
CA PHE A 157 0.48 -15.03 -3.37
C PHE A 157 -0.22 -13.70 -3.58
N GLY A 158 -0.06 -12.80 -2.63
CA GLY A 158 -0.55 -11.44 -2.75
C GLY A 158 0.28 -10.44 -1.95
N PHE A 159 0.27 -9.19 -2.40
CA PHE A 159 1.02 -8.09 -1.79
C PHE A 159 0.34 -6.75 -2.08
N PRO A 160 0.42 -5.78 -1.15
CA PRO A 160 -0.07 -4.43 -1.42
C PRO A 160 0.94 -3.63 -2.27
N ILE A 161 0.43 -2.79 -3.16
CA ILE A 161 1.21 -1.75 -3.83
C ILE A 161 0.46 -0.42 -3.80
N THR A 162 1.22 0.67 -3.75
CA THR A 162 0.70 2.02 -3.88
C THR A 162 1.18 2.61 -5.20
N GLU A 163 0.31 3.35 -5.90
CA GLU A 163 0.63 4.11 -7.11
C GLU A 163 1.82 5.07 -6.88
N GLY A 164 2.42 5.57 -7.96
CA GLY A 164 3.40 6.67 -7.91
C GLY A 164 4.84 6.21 -8.05
N GLN A 165 5.07 4.91 -8.23
CA GLN A 165 6.37 4.36 -8.59
C GLN A 165 6.58 4.43 -10.11
N ASP A 166 7.84 4.51 -10.53
CA ASP A 166 8.21 4.52 -11.96
C ASP A 166 7.93 3.17 -12.64
N ARG A 167 8.15 2.08 -11.90
CA ARG A 167 7.80 0.70 -12.25
C ARG A 167 7.77 -0.17 -11.00
N TYR A 168 7.19 -1.36 -11.11
CA TYR A 168 7.16 -2.37 -10.06
C TYR A 168 7.86 -3.62 -10.58
N VAL A 169 8.89 -4.06 -9.88
CA VAL A 169 9.68 -5.24 -10.23
C VAL A 169 9.37 -6.34 -9.22
N VAL A 170 8.70 -7.39 -9.69
CA VAL A 170 8.37 -8.58 -8.89
C VAL A 170 9.47 -9.62 -9.10
N SER A 171 10.07 -10.08 -8.00
CA SER A 171 11.07 -11.15 -7.97
C SER A 171 10.54 -12.32 -7.17
N VAL A 172 10.81 -13.54 -7.63
CA VAL A 172 10.49 -14.79 -6.92
C VAL A 172 11.79 -15.52 -6.64
N GLY A 173 12.24 -15.48 -5.38
CA GLY A 173 13.53 -16.02 -4.95
C GLY A 173 14.67 -15.50 -5.81
N HIS A 174 15.32 -16.41 -6.54
CA HIS A 174 16.39 -16.09 -7.49
C HIS A 174 16.03 -16.43 -8.95
N ARG A 175 14.74 -16.67 -9.24
CA ARG A 175 14.27 -17.21 -10.54
C ARG A 175 13.90 -16.16 -11.57
N GLY A 176 14.18 -14.89 -11.29
CA GLY A 176 14.04 -13.80 -12.24
C GLY A 176 13.31 -12.59 -11.67
N GLU A 177 13.30 -11.52 -12.45
CA GLU A 177 12.65 -10.26 -12.15
C GLU A 177 11.68 -9.91 -13.29
N PHE A 178 10.46 -9.51 -12.93
CA PHE A 178 9.39 -9.19 -13.86
C PHE A 178 8.92 -7.77 -13.61
N SER A 179 9.02 -6.91 -14.63
CA SER A 179 8.69 -5.49 -14.53
C SER A 179 7.25 -5.22 -14.99
N TYR A 180 6.52 -4.46 -14.19
CA TYR A 180 5.13 -4.08 -14.43
C TYR A 180 4.90 -2.58 -14.19
N THR A 181 3.85 -2.05 -14.80
CA THR A 181 3.24 -0.77 -14.40
C THR A 181 2.18 -0.99 -13.32
N PHE A 182 1.79 0.08 -12.61
CA PHE A 182 0.70 0.01 -11.62
C PHE A 182 -0.59 -0.56 -12.25
N ALA A 183 -0.97 -0.02 -13.41
CA ALA A 183 -2.17 -0.45 -14.14
C ALA A 183 -2.13 -1.92 -14.58
N GLN A 184 -0.95 -2.48 -14.91
CA GLN A 184 -0.84 -3.90 -15.23
C GLN A 184 -1.12 -4.76 -13.99
N LEU A 185 -0.55 -4.40 -12.85
CA LEU A 185 -0.75 -5.15 -11.60
C LEU A 185 -2.18 -5.01 -11.09
N GLN A 186 -2.77 -3.82 -11.16
CA GLN A 186 -4.14 -3.56 -10.75
C GLN A 186 -5.15 -4.36 -11.58
N ASN A 187 -4.99 -4.40 -12.91
CA ASN A 187 -5.99 -5.00 -13.79
C ASN A 187 -5.80 -6.50 -14.02
N ASN A 188 -4.55 -6.98 -14.04
CA ASN A 188 -4.23 -8.34 -14.48
C ASN A 188 -3.54 -9.18 -13.40
N GLY A 189 -3.05 -8.57 -12.32
CA GLY A 189 -2.23 -9.26 -11.33
C GLY A 189 -0.87 -9.69 -11.89
N VAL A 190 -0.32 -10.75 -11.29
CA VAL A 190 0.94 -11.38 -11.70
C VAL A 190 0.68 -12.80 -12.15
N ALA A 191 1.23 -13.20 -13.29
CA ALA A 191 1.24 -14.59 -13.74
C ALA A 191 2.64 -14.93 -14.24
N ILE A 192 3.29 -15.89 -13.57
CA ILE A 192 4.65 -16.34 -13.89
C ILE A 192 4.60 -17.85 -14.11
N GLN A 193 5.26 -18.33 -15.16
CA GLN A 193 5.43 -19.75 -15.42
C GLN A 193 6.91 -20.07 -15.60
N LEU A 194 7.34 -21.18 -14.99
CA LEU A 194 8.70 -21.70 -15.05
C LEU A 194 8.64 -23.21 -15.26
N GLY A 195 9.62 -23.77 -15.96
CA GLY A 195 9.70 -25.20 -16.22
C GLY A 195 9.72 -25.52 -17.70
N HIS A 196 9.53 -26.79 -18.01
CA HIS A 196 9.52 -27.36 -19.36
C HIS A 196 8.24 -28.14 -19.62
#